data_AF-D8GMI5-F1
#
_entry.id   AF-D8GMI5-F1
#
_cell.length_a   1.000
_cell.length_b   1.000
_cell.length_c   1.000
_cell.angle_alpha   90.00
_cell.angle_beta   90.00
_cell.angle_gamma   90.00
#
_symmetry.space_group_name_H-M   'P 1'
#
loop_
_entity.id
_entity.type
_entity.pdbx_description
1 polymer ?
#
loop_
_entity_poly.entity_id
_entity_poly.type
_entity_poly.pdbx_seq_one_letter_code
_entity_poly.pdbx_strand_id
1 'polypeptide(L)'
;MGKLKSRKKPVILIIIALLVVAVAVFAKLVFWNSSYSSPKYKFSADLLTKVLKAQESGGTVELSKDEVNGVISLYFKQYKTSDLVVKSVEADFEDDKMVFLIPITYKNFNLLLSSQGDVSFQKGKIIYNPEYFKLGKITLPKSYVLKKLQPKLKNGMALEGDSITVSTSGLPISIKNISVKDQKLLVTLEKKQLNIEDMLKGKISSSLQNFIKDFSNIKKLDPSTKTNGESTGAKSNDNGTPSVSNTQSSSSKTPVSQERQQALNRLSSGLNAASGAVSTGGQQAVISQLISIVNNMKDSSYNPSSAEGSVRAAYDKLSAEEKAGLRSAVLSNVNSSDAGTLGIIMGN
;
A
#
# COMPACT_ATOMS: atom_id res chain seq x y z
N MET A 1 -68.66 -25.08 -40.02
CA MET A 1 -67.20 -24.82 -39.83
C MET A 1 -67.01 -23.51 -39.05
N GLY A 2 -67.02 -23.57 -37.72
CA GLY A 2 -66.78 -22.39 -36.87
C GLY A 2 -65.29 -22.19 -36.64
N LYS A 3 -64.74 -21.05 -37.10
CA LYS A 3 -63.34 -20.66 -36.93
C LYS A 3 -62.96 -20.58 -35.44
N LEU A 4 -62.06 -21.46 -34.99
CA LEU A 4 -61.34 -21.35 -33.72
C LEU A 4 -60.51 -20.06 -33.72
N LYS A 5 -61.06 -18.97 -33.17
CA LYS A 5 -60.33 -17.73 -32.86
C LYS A 5 -59.19 -18.07 -31.89
N SER A 6 -57.95 -17.87 -32.32
CA SER A 6 -56.75 -18.18 -31.56
C SER A 6 -56.63 -17.30 -30.28
N ARG A 7 -57.06 -17.85 -29.13
CA ARG A 7 -56.85 -17.30 -27.77
C ARG A 7 -55.38 -17.28 -27.31
N LYS A 8 -54.40 -17.21 -28.24
CA LYS A 8 -52.96 -17.24 -27.92
C LYS A 8 -52.39 -15.89 -27.51
N LYS A 9 -53.03 -14.77 -27.90
CA LYS A 9 -52.55 -13.40 -27.63
C LYS A 9 -52.45 -13.02 -26.13
N PRO A 10 -53.42 -13.32 -25.24
CA PRO A 10 -53.28 -12.99 -23.83
C PRO A 10 -52.24 -13.88 -23.12
N VAL A 11 -52.10 -15.14 -23.52
CA VAL A 11 -51.09 -16.05 -22.95
C VAL A 11 -49.67 -15.59 -23.28
N ILE A 12 -49.43 -15.16 -24.52
CA ILE A 12 -48.13 -14.61 -24.93
C ILE A 12 -47.79 -13.33 -24.14
N LEU A 13 -48.77 -12.43 -23.92
CA LEU A 13 -48.57 -11.22 -23.13
C LEU A 13 -48.23 -11.53 -21.66
N ILE A 14 -48.89 -12.51 -21.06
CA ILE A 14 -48.58 -12.94 -19.69
C ILE A 14 -47.16 -13.52 -19.60
N ILE A 15 -46.74 -14.34 -20.58
CA ILE A 15 -45.38 -14.90 -20.63
C ILE A 15 -44.34 -13.78 -20.76
N ILE A 16 -44.58 -12.79 -21.63
CA ILE A 16 -43.69 -11.63 -21.79
C ILE A 16 -43.61 -10.83 -20.48
N ALA A 17 -44.75 -10.57 -19.84
CA ALA A 17 -44.78 -9.85 -18.55
C ALA A 17 -43.99 -10.60 -17.47
N LEU A 18 -44.15 -11.92 -17.36
CA LEU A 18 -43.38 -12.75 -16.44
C LEU A 18 -41.87 -12.72 -16.73
N LEU A 19 -41.47 -12.77 -18.00
CA LEU A 19 -40.06 -12.63 -18.39
C LEU A 19 -39.48 -11.27 -18.01
N VAL A 20 -40.23 -10.19 -18.21
CA VAL A 20 -39.80 -8.84 -17.81
C VAL A 20 -39.60 -8.76 -16.30
N VAL A 21 -40.53 -9.31 -15.52
CA VAL A 21 -40.41 -9.36 -14.05
C VAL A 21 -39.18 -10.19 -13.65
N ALA A 22 -38.96 -11.35 -14.27
CA ALA A 22 -37.79 -12.19 -14.00
C ALA A 22 -36.47 -11.46 -14.30
N VAL A 23 -36.40 -10.74 -15.42
CA VAL A 23 -35.22 -9.92 -15.79
C VAL A 23 -35.01 -8.79 -14.79
N ALA A 24 -36.07 -8.11 -14.35
CA ALA A 24 -35.98 -7.05 -13.35
C ALA A 24 -35.47 -7.56 -12.00
N VAL A 25 -35.97 -8.72 -11.54
CA VAL A 25 -35.50 -9.37 -10.31
C VAL A 25 -34.04 -9.78 -10.45
N PHE A 26 -33.67 -10.40 -11.57
CA PHE A 26 -32.29 -10.81 -11.84
C PHE A 26 -31.34 -9.60 -11.83
N ALA A 27 -31.71 -8.51 -12.51
CA ALA A 27 -30.94 -7.27 -12.49
C ALA A 27 -30.77 -6.73 -11.07
N LYS A 28 -31.84 -6.67 -10.27
CA LYS A 28 -31.77 -6.22 -8.87
C LYS A 28 -30.80 -7.07 -8.03
N LEU A 29 -30.74 -8.39 -8.26
CA LEU A 29 -29.82 -9.28 -7.56
C LEU A 29 -28.37 -9.11 -8.01
N VAL A 30 -28.12 -8.92 -9.31
CA VAL A 30 -26.78 -8.70 -9.87
C VAL A 30 -26.20 -7.34 -9.45
N PHE A 31 -27.01 -6.28 -9.46
CA PHE A 31 -26.61 -4.93 -9.07
C PHE A 31 -26.67 -4.68 -7.55
N TRP A 32 -26.95 -5.72 -6.75
CA TRP A 32 -26.95 -5.61 -5.30
C TRP A 32 -25.58 -5.14 -4.79
N ASN A 33 -25.58 -4.09 -3.97
CA ASN A 33 -24.38 -3.47 -3.41
C ASN A 33 -23.35 -2.97 -4.46
N SER A 34 -23.83 -2.61 -5.66
CA SER A 34 -23.00 -2.07 -6.76
C SER A 34 -22.32 -0.73 -6.46
N SER A 35 -22.81 0.02 -5.46
CA SER A 35 -22.18 1.25 -4.97
C SER A 35 -21.06 1.01 -3.96
N TYR A 36 -20.78 -0.24 -3.60
CA TYR A 36 -19.75 -0.57 -2.64
C TYR A 36 -18.37 -0.07 -3.09
N SER A 37 -17.64 0.50 -2.14
CA SER A 37 -16.25 0.89 -2.30
C SER A 37 -15.52 0.50 -1.03
N SER A 38 -14.37 -0.15 -1.18
CA SER A 38 -13.53 -0.50 -0.04
C SER A 38 -12.98 0.75 0.63
N PRO A 39 -12.81 0.75 1.96
CA PRO A 39 -12.00 1.75 2.66
C PRO A 39 -10.57 1.77 2.12
N LYS A 40 -9.88 2.89 2.37
CA LYS A 40 -8.46 3.01 2.05
C LYS A 40 -7.64 2.48 3.21
N TYR A 41 -7.09 1.29 3.03
CA TYR A 41 -6.18 0.68 3.99
C TYR A 41 -4.74 1.15 3.76
N LYS A 42 -3.97 1.18 4.84
CA LYS A 42 -2.53 1.46 4.81
C LYS A 42 -1.80 0.46 5.69
N PHE A 43 -0.67 -0.01 5.21
CA PHE A 43 0.25 -0.78 6.02
C PHE A 43 0.86 0.09 7.13
N SER A 44 0.93 -0.44 8.35
CA SER A 44 1.43 0.28 9.52
C SER A 44 2.78 -0.26 10.00
N ALA A 45 3.56 0.59 10.68
CA ALA A 45 4.81 0.20 11.32
C ALA A 45 4.58 -0.78 12.49
N ASP A 46 3.43 -0.66 13.17
CA ASP A 46 3.05 -1.55 14.27
C ASP A 46 2.82 -2.97 13.76
N LEU A 47 2.16 -3.13 12.61
CA LEU A 47 1.97 -4.42 11.95
C LEU A 47 3.31 -5.05 11.58
N LEU A 48 4.22 -4.27 11.00
CA LEU A 48 5.58 -4.76 10.71
C LEU A 48 6.27 -5.24 11.98
N THR A 49 6.26 -4.43 13.04
CA THR A 49 6.91 -4.75 14.32
C THR A 49 6.34 -6.03 14.94
N LYS A 50 5.01 -6.16 14.90
CA LYS A 50 4.29 -7.34 15.39
C LYS A 50 4.71 -8.61 14.65
N VAL A 51 4.81 -8.56 13.31
CA VAL A 51 5.27 -9.68 12.48
C VAL A 51 6.74 -10.02 12.74
N LEU A 52 7.61 -9.02 12.86
CA LEU A 52 9.04 -9.23 13.13
C LEU A 52 9.27 -9.91 14.50
N LYS A 53 8.63 -9.43 15.57
CA LYS A 53 8.73 -10.04 16.91
C LYS A 53 8.26 -11.50 16.93
N ALA A 54 7.19 -11.79 16.22
CA ALA A 54 6.72 -13.18 16.09
C ALA A 54 7.70 -14.04 15.29
N GLN A 55 8.35 -13.51 14.27
CA GLN A 55 9.36 -14.26 13.52
C GLN A 55 10.63 -14.54 14.36
N GLU A 56 11.06 -13.61 15.21
CA GLU A 56 12.20 -13.81 16.12
C GLU A 56 11.95 -14.92 17.14
N SER A 57 10.70 -15.07 17.57
CA SER A 57 10.27 -16.09 18.54
C SER A 57 9.77 -17.38 17.89
N GLY A 58 9.44 -17.37 16.59
CA GLY A 58 8.73 -18.47 15.92
C GLY A 58 7.26 -18.59 16.38
N GLY A 59 6.66 -17.48 16.81
CA GLY A 59 5.30 -17.40 17.34
C GLY A 59 4.22 -17.27 16.27
N THR A 60 2.97 -17.20 16.74
CA THR A 60 1.80 -16.93 15.92
C THR A 60 1.39 -15.47 16.05
N VAL A 61 1.17 -14.81 14.92
CA VAL A 61 0.57 -13.48 14.84
C VAL A 61 -0.91 -13.62 14.55
N GLU A 62 -1.74 -12.92 15.30
CA GLU A 62 -3.15 -12.71 14.96
C GLU A 62 -3.30 -11.39 14.21
N LEU A 63 -3.82 -11.43 13.00
CA LEU A 63 -4.05 -10.25 12.16
C LEU A 63 -5.54 -9.94 12.08
N SER A 64 -5.89 -8.69 12.41
CA SER A 64 -7.25 -8.16 12.25
C SER A 64 -7.58 -7.91 10.78
N LYS A 65 -8.86 -7.60 10.50
CA LYS A 65 -9.33 -7.18 9.17
C LYS A 65 -8.48 -6.04 8.61
N ASP A 66 -8.26 -5.01 9.41
CA ASP A 66 -7.52 -3.82 8.99
C ASP A 66 -6.04 -4.13 8.72
N GLU A 67 -5.44 -4.99 9.53
CA GLU A 67 -4.05 -5.42 9.35
C GLU A 67 -3.88 -6.27 8.08
N VAL A 68 -4.78 -7.23 7.82
CA VAL A 68 -4.76 -8.04 6.59
C VAL A 68 -4.94 -7.15 5.36
N ASN A 69 -5.90 -6.23 5.38
CA ASN A 69 -6.09 -5.30 4.28
C ASN A 69 -4.93 -4.31 4.13
N GLY A 70 -4.26 -3.96 5.22
CA GLY A 70 -3.00 -3.23 5.21
C GLY A 70 -1.92 -3.96 4.41
N VAL A 71 -1.78 -5.28 4.57
CA VAL A 71 -0.87 -6.09 3.74
C VAL A 71 -1.33 -6.14 2.29
N ILE A 72 -2.61 -6.40 2.03
CA ILE A 72 -3.16 -6.47 0.66
C ILE A 72 -2.88 -5.18 -0.12
N SER A 73 -2.99 -4.02 0.55
CA SER A 73 -2.75 -2.70 -0.06
C SER A 73 -1.35 -2.52 -0.65
N LEU A 74 -0.37 -3.33 -0.22
CA LEU A 74 1.00 -3.29 -0.73
C LEU A 74 1.16 -3.99 -2.07
N TYR A 75 0.37 -5.04 -2.29
CA TYR A 75 0.49 -5.91 -3.45
C TYR A 75 -0.57 -5.63 -4.50
N PHE A 76 -1.76 -5.18 -4.08
CA PHE A 76 -2.83 -4.87 -5.00
C PHE A 76 -2.75 -3.42 -5.48
N LYS A 77 -2.61 -3.25 -6.79
CA LYS A 77 -2.88 -1.98 -7.49
C LYS A 77 -4.13 -2.16 -8.35
N GLN A 78 -4.90 -1.09 -8.52
CA GLN A 78 -6.07 -1.09 -9.38
C GLN A 78 -5.74 -1.72 -10.74
N TYR A 79 -6.50 -2.75 -11.11
CA TYR A 79 -6.33 -3.42 -12.40
C TYR A 79 -7.35 -2.84 -13.38
N LYS A 80 -6.90 -2.46 -14.58
CA LYS A 80 -7.75 -1.87 -15.62
C LYS A 80 -7.44 -2.47 -16.99
N THR A 81 -8.51 -2.83 -17.70
CA THR A 81 -8.54 -3.21 -19.11
C THR A 81 -9.63 -2.39 -19.82
N SER A 82 -9.83 -2.59 -21.12
CA SER A 82 -10.92 -1.93 -21.87
C SER A 82 -12.29 -2.20 -21.25
N ASP A 83 -12.51 -3.46 -20.84
CA ASP A 83 -13.84 -3.95 -20.48
C ASP A 83 -14.00 -4.19 -18.98
N LEU A 84 -12.90 -4.30 -18.23
CA LEU A 84 -12.92 -4.64 -16.80
C LEU A 84 -11.97 -3.74 -16.00
N VAL A 85 -12.50 -3.20 -14.90
CA VAL A 85 -11.75 -2.52 -13.84
C VAL A 85 -11.98 -3.27 -12.54
N VAL A 86 -10.91 -3.67 -11.86
CA VAL A 86 -10.96 -4.14 -10.46
C VAL A 86 -10.46 -3.00 -9.60
N LYS A 87 -11.36 -2.38 -8.83
CA LYS A 87 -11.07 -1.14 -8.09
C LYS A 87 -10.21 -1.40 -6.86
N SER A 88 -10.56 -2.42 -6.09
CA SER A 88 -9.89 -2.86 -4.87
C SER A 88 -10.14 -4.35 -4.63
N VAL A 89 -9.39 -4.91 -3.69
CA VAL A 89 -9.67 -6.20 -3.06
C VAL A 89 -9.64 -5.95 -1.56
N GLU A 90 -10.75 -6.23 -0.90
CA GLU A 90 -10.86 -6.16 0.56
C GLU A 90 -11.09 -7.56 1.11
N ALA A 91 -10.35 -7.93 2.15
CA ALA A 91 -10.57 -9.13 2.93
C ALA A 91 -11.48 -8.82 4.14
N ASP A 92 -12.30 -9.80 4.50
CA ASP A 92 -13.12 -9.84 5.70
C ASP A 92 -13.15 -11.28 6.24
N PHE A 93 -13.80 -11.50 7.38
CA PHE A 93 -13.94 -12.81 7.99
C PHE A 93 -15.41 -13.13 8.30
N GLU A 94 -15.85 -14.32 7.92
CA GLU A 94 -17.19 -14.83 8.19
C GLU A 94 -17.10 -16.33 8.42
N ASP A 95 -17.66 -16.83 9.52
CA ASP A 95 -17.68 -18.25 9.89
C ASP A 95 -16.30 -18.95 9.82
N ASP A 96 -15.29 -18.34 10.43
CA ASP A 96 -13.89 -18.78 10.39
C ASP A 96 -13.31 -18.96 8.97
N LYS A 97 -13.87 -18.27 7.98
CA LYS A 97 -13.41 -18.26 6.58
C LYS A 97 -12.99 -16.87 6.14
N MET A 98 -12.16 -16.83 5.10
CA MET A 98 -11.82 -15.59 4.41
C MET A 98 -12.93 -15.21 3.45
N VAL A 99 -13.42 -13.99 3.56
CA VAL A 99 -14.32 -13.36 2.58
C VAL A 99 -13.53 -12.30 1.83
N PHE A 100 -13.69 -12.24 0.51
CA PHE A 100 -13.15 -11.17 -0.32
C PHE A 100 -14.30 -10.36 -0.94
N LEU A 101 -14.22 -9.05 -0.82
CA LEU A 101 -15.12 -8.06 -1.41
C LEU A 101 -14.36 -7.30 -2.50
N ILE A 102 -14.83 -7.42 -3.73
CA ILE A 102 -14.08 -7.00 -4.92
C ILE A 102 -15.01 -6.12 -5.78
N PRO A 103 -15.02 -4.80 -5.55
CA PRO A 103 -15.78 -3.89 -6.40
C PRO A 103 -15.15 -3.81 -7.80
N ILE A 104 -15.95 -4.10 -8.81
CA ILE A 104 -15.53 -4.11 -10.22
C ILE A 104 -16.40 -3.19 -11.06
N THR A 105 -15.85 -2.75 -12.20
CA THR A 105 -16.61 -2.17 -13.30
C THR A 105 -16.42 -3.03 -14.53
N TYR A 106 -17.50 -3.62 -15.07
CA TYR A 106 -17.46 -4.40 -16.29
C TYR A 106 -18.34 -3.76 -17.35
N LYS A 107 -17.77 -3.35 -18.50
CA LYS A 107 -18.49 -2.65 -19.58
C LYS A 107 -19.40 -1.51 -19.08
N ASN A 108 -18.83 -0.64 -18.24
CA ASN A 108 -19.50 0.49 -17.57
C ASN A 108 -20.52 0.14 -16.47
N PHE A 109 -20.74 -1.14 -16.18
CA PHE A 109 -21.59 -1.58 -15.07
C PHE A 109 -20.77 -1.76 -13.79
N ASN A 110 -21.12 -1.04 -12.72
CA ASN A 110 -20.55 -1.25 -11.40
C ASN A 110 -21.19 -2.47 -10.74
N LEU A 111 -20.36 -3.39 -10.27
CA LEU A 111 -20.78 -4.66 -9.70
C LEU A 111 -19.89 -4.99 -8.50
N LEU A 112 -20.41 -5.79 -7.57
CA LEU A 112 -19.64 -6.34 -6.46
C LEU A 112 -19.44 -7.83 -6.70
N LEU A 113 -18.20 -8.25 -6.91
CA LEU A 113 -17.83 -9.66 -6.85
C LEU A 113 -17.45 -9.97 -5.40
N SER A 114 -17.96 -11.06 -4.84
CA SER A 114 -17.51 -11.59 -3.56
C SER A 114 -17.15 -13.06 -3.65
N SER A 115 -16.25 -13.48 -2.75
CA SER A 115 -15.79 -14.87 -2.64
C SER A 115 -15.65 -15.21 -1.16
N GLN A 116 -16.05 -16.41 -0.76
CA GLN A 116 -15.79 -16.94 0.59
C GLN A 116 -15.05 -18.26 0.45
N GLY A 117 -14.12 -18.54 1.34
CA GLY A 117 -13.36 -19.79 1.28
C GLY A 117 -12.33 -19.96 2.37
N ASP A 118 -11.77 -21.16 2.42
CA ASP A 118 -10.73 -21.52 3.37
C ASP A 118 -9.37 -21.01 2.89
N VAL A 119 -8.51 -20.65 3.85
CA VAL A 119 -7.11 -20.33 3.60
C VAL A 119 -6.22 -21.30 4.38
N SER A 120 -5.16 -21.76 3.73
CA SER A 120 -4.16 -22.64 4.33
C SER A 120 -2.78 -22.34 3.78
N PHE A 121 -1.75 -22.95 4.38
CA PHE A 121 -0.38 -22.85 3.91
C PHE A 121 0.22 -24.23 3.73
N GLN A 122 0.71 -24.52 2.51
CA GLN A 122 1.38 -25.79 2.21
C GLN A 122 2.49 -25.55 1.18
N LYS A 123 3.63 -26.23 1.35
CA LYS A 123 4.74 -26.25 0.39
C LYS A 123 5.21 -24.85 -0.07
N GLY A 124 5.27 -23.89 0.85
CA GLY A 124 5.72 -22.52 0.54
C GLY A 124 4.69 -21.68 -0.24
N LYS A 125 3.42 -22.08 -0.21
CA LYS A 125 2.32 -21.37 -0.89
C LYS A 125 1.18 -21.12 0.08
N ILE A 126 0.60 -19.94 -0.01
CA ILE A 126 -0.73 -19.65 0.52
C ILE A 126 -1.74 -20.25 -0.46
N ILE A 127 -2.67 -21.04 0.05
CA ILE A 127 -3.71 -21.71 -0.74
C ILE A 127 -5.05 -21.15 -0.28
N TYR A 128 -5.78 -20.51 -1.19
CA TYR A 128 -7.16 -20.11 -1.00
C TYR A 128 -8.08 -21.03 -1.78
N ASN A 129 -8.99 -21.71 -1.07
CA ASN A 129 -9.97 -22.61 -1.65
C ASN A 129 -11.37 -21.98 -1.60
N PRO A 130 -11.85 -21.36 -2.69
CA PRO A 130 -13.14 -20.70 -2.72
C PRO A 130 -14.30 -21.71 -2.63
N GLU A 131 -15.20 -21.48 -1.69
CA GLU A 131 -16.47 -22.20 -1.57
C GLU A 131 -17.50 -21.72 -2.59
N TYR A 132 -17.51 -20.43 -2.87
CA TYR A 132 -18.37 -19.83 -3.88
C TYR A 132 -17.80 -18.50 -4.37
N PHE A 133 -18.31 -18.06 -5.51
CA PHE A 133 -18.20 -16.69 -6.00
C PHE A 133 -19.60 -16.13 -6.20
N LYS A 134 -19.85 -14.87 -5.83
CA LYS A 134 -21.12 -14.18 -6.04
C LYS A 134 -20.91 -12.87 -6.78
N LEU A 135 -21.81 -12.54 -7.69
CA LEU A 135 -21.92 -11.22 -8.31
C LEU A 135 -23.20 -10.57 -7.81
N GLY A 136 -23.07 -9.58 -6.93
CA GLY A 136 -24.16 -9.14 -6.07
C GLY A 136 -24.65 -10.32 -5.22
N LYS A 137 -25.88 -10.77 -5.46
CA LYS A 137 -26.49 -11.94 -4.79
C LYS A 137 -26.50 -13.22 -5.63
N ILE A 138 -26.01 -13.18 -6.88
CA ILE A 138 -26.05 -14.32 -7.78
C ILE A 138 -24.77 -15.15 -7.65
N THR A 139 -24.89 -16.40 -7.23
CA THR A 139 -23.76 -17.34 -7.21
C THR A 139 -23.33 -17.69 -8.63
N LEU A 140 -22.03 -17.59 -8.90
CA LEU A 140 -21.41 -17.95 -10.15
C LEU A 140 -20.77 -19.35 -10.07
N PRO A 141 -20.78 -20.13 -11.16
CA PRO A 141 -20.01 -21.36 -11.22
C PRO A 141 -18.52 -21.11 -11.00
N LYS A 142 -17.88 -21.85 -10.07
CA LYS A 142 -16.45 -21.71 -9.76
C LYS A 142 -15.58 -21.83 -11.01
N SER A 143 -15.82 -22.88 -11.80
CA SER A 143 -15.09 -23.15 -13.04
C SER A 143 -15.13 -21.98 -14.03
N TYR A 144 -16.26 -21.26 -14.11
CA TYR A 144 -16.39 -20.08 -14.95
C TYR A 144 -15.49 -18.94 -14.46
N VAL A 145 -15.52 -18.65 -13.16
CA VAL A 145 -14.71 -17.58 -12.56
C VAL A 145 -13.22 -17.91 -12.65
N LEU A 146 -12.83 -19.12 -12.27
CA LEU A 146 -11.45 -19.59 -12.28
C LEU A 146 -10.88 -19.60 -13.70
N LYS A 147 -11.63 -20.08 -14.70
CA LYS A 147 -11.20 -20.03 -16.12
C LYS A 147 -10.96 -18.60 -16.62
N LYS A 148 -11.75 -17.63 -16.14
CA LYS A 148 -11.56 -16.20 -16.48
C LYS A 148 -10.40 -15.57 -15.71
N LEU A 149 -10.11 -16.06 -14.50
CA LEU A 149 -9.03 -15.59 -13.64
C LEU A 149 -7.67 -16.12 -14.11
N GLN A 150 -7.58 -17.39 -14.52
CA GLN A 150 -6.34 -18.08 -14.89
C GLN A 150 -5.40 -17.26 -15.80
N PRO A 151 -5.83 -16.72 -16.96
CA PRO A 151 -4.94 -15.97 -17.84
C PRO A 151 -4.49 -14.61 -17.26
N LYS A 152 -5.07 -14.18 -16.14
CA LYS A 152 -4.76 -12.92 -15.46
C LYS A 152 -3.84 -13.10 -14.26
N LEU A 153 -3.65 -14.33 -13.78
CA LEU A 153 -2.73 -14.62 -12.68
C LEU A 153 -1.29 -14.46 -13.17
N LYS A 154 -0.50 -13.71 -12.40
CA LYS A 154 0.92 -13.41 -12.64
C LYS A 154 1.65 -13.37 -11.31
N ASN A 155 2.99 -13.25 -11.35
CA ASN A 155 3.82 -12.92 -10.19
C ASN A 155 3.65 -13.89 -9.00
N GLY A 156 3.87 -15.18 -9.23
CA GLY A 156 3.79 -16.21 -8.18
C GLY A 156 2.38 -16.66 -7.83
N MET A 157 1.34 -16.12 -8.48
CA MET A 157 -0.03 -16.62 -8.38
C MET A 157 -0.34 -17.64 -9.46
N ALA A 158 -1.03 -18.72 -9.11
CA ALA A 158 -1.46 -19.77 -10.03
C ALA A 158 -2.77 -20.43 -9.58
N LEU A 159 -3.39 -21.20 -10.48
CA LEU A 159 -4.46 -22.12 -10.12
C LEU A 159 -3.91 -23.53 -9.98
N GLU A 160 -4.30 -24.21 -8.91
CA GLU A 160 -4.07 -25.64 -8.69
C GLU A 160 -5.42 -26.31 -8.44
N GLY A 161 -6.00 -26.90 -9.50
CA GLY A 161 -7.39 -27.36 -9.46
C GLY A 161 -8.36 -26.21 -9.25
N ASP A 162 -9.20 -26.32 -8.22
CA ASP A 162 -10.17 -25.28 -7.83
C ASP A 162 -9.59 -24.23 -6.86
N SER A 163 -8.31 -24.34 -6.49
CA SER A 163 -7.67 -23.44 -5.53
C SER A 163 -6.83 -22.37 -6.21
N ILE A 164 -6.82 -21.18 -5.62
CA ILE A 164 -5.91 -20.08 -5.97
C ILE A 164 -4.69 -20.17 -5.05
N THR A 165 -3.51 -20.28 -5.64
CA THR A 165 -2.25 -20.38 -4.89
C THR A 165 -1.42 -19.13 -5.09
N VAL A 166 -0.77 -18.68 -4.02
CA VAL A 166 0.15 -17.55 -4.00
C VAL A 166 1.48 -18.04 -3.42
N SER A 167 2.53 -18.03 -4.23
CA SER A 167 3.87 -18.33 -3.76
C SER A 167 4.33 -17.28 -2.75
N THR A 168 4.87 -17.73 -1.63
CA THR A 168 5.52 -16.83 -0.66
C THR A 168 7.00 -16.66 -0.94
N SER A 169 7.52 -17.28 -2.01
CA SER A 169 8.89 -17.08 -2.49
C SER A 169 9.11 -15.61 -2.85
N GLY A 170 9.84 -14.89 -1.99
CA GLY A 170 10.12 -13.46 -2.16
C GLY A 170 9.69 -12.61 -0.96
N LEU A 171 8.85 -13.12 -0.07
CA LEU A 171 8.52 -12.46 1.19
C LEU A 171 9.72 -12.47 2.15
N PRO A 172 9.93 -11.41 2.95
CA PRO A 172 10.99 -11.36 3.97
C PRO A 172 10.77 -12.33 5.14
N ILE A 173 9.61 -12.99 5.16
CA ILE A 173 9.13 -13.77 6.28
C ILE A 173 9.01 -15.24 5.92
N SER A 174 9.33 -16.08 6.89
CA SER A 174 9.19 -17.53 6.78
C SER A 174 7.89 -17.93 7.47
N ILE A 175 6.92 -18.38 6.70
CA ILE A 175 5.60 -18.78 7.20
C ILE A 175 5.60 -20.29 7.39
N LYS A 176 5.12 -20.74 8.55
CA LYS A 176 4.91 -22.15 8.88
C LYS A 176 3.45 -22.57 8.65
N ASN A 177 2.51 -21.73 9.06
CA ASN A 177 1.08 -22.02 8.95
C ASN A 177 0.25 -20.75 8.77
N ILE A 178 -0.90 -20.87 8.12
CA ILE A 178 -1.92 -19.85 8.01
C ILE A 178 -3.28 -20.50 8.25
N SER A 179 -4.11 -19.88 9.08
CA SER A 179 -5.50 -20.29 9.31
C SER A 179 -6.36 -19.09 9.68
N VAL A 180 -7.67 -19.19 9.52
CA VAL A 180 -8.61 -18.23 10.09
C VAL A 180 -9.26 -18.83 11.32
N LYS A 181 -9.37 -18.04 12.38
CA LYS A 181 -10.04 -18.40 13.62
C LYS A 181 -10.49 -17.14 14.36
N ASP A 182 -11.66 -17.18 14.98
CA ASP A 182 -12.18 -16.09 15.82
C ASP A 182 -12.21 -14.75 15.04
N GLN A 183 -12.59 -14.83 13.75
CA GLN A 183 -12.61 -13.70 12.81
C GLN A 183 -11.27 -12.96 12.65
N LYS A 184 -10.16 -13.69 12.77
CA LYS A 184 -8.80 -13.19 12.55
C LYS A 184 -8.00 -14.14 11.69
N LEU A 185 -6.99 -13.61 11.01
CA LEU A 185 -6.00 -14.42 10.30
C LEU A 185 -4.84 -14.74 11.23
N LEU A 186 -4.66 -16.01 11.55
CA LEU A 186 -3.55 -16.51 12.35
C LEU A 186 -2.42 -16.91 11.40
N VAL A 187 -1.25 -16.32 11.58
CA VAL A 187 -0.04 -16.61 10.80
C VAL A 187 1.05 -17.09 11.76
N THR A 188 1.37 -18.38 11.72
CA THR A 188 2.48 -18.95 12.48
C THR A 188 3.76 -18.82 11.67
N LEU A 189 4.78 -18.21 12.26
CA LEU A 189 6.05 -17.93 11.61
C LEU A 189 7.12 -18.93 12.04
N GLU A 190 8.06 -19.23 11.15
CA GLU A 190 9.25 -19.99 11.53
C GLU A 190 10.22 -19.09 12.28
N LYS A 191 10.87 -19.64 13.32
CA LYS A 191 11.88 -18.89 14.07
C LYS A 191 13.03 -18.54 13.14
N LYS A 192 13.21 -17.24 12.90
CA LYS A 192 14.30 -16.71 12.09
C LYS A 192 14.80 -15.43 12.74
N GLN A 193 16.07 -15.43 13.15
CA GLN A 193 16.71 -14.19 13.59
C GLN A 193 16.81 -13.26 12.39
N LEU A 194 16.00 -12.20 12.41
CA LEU A 194 16.04 -11.15 11.41
C LEU A 194 17.02 -10.10 11.90
N ASN A 195 18.23 -10.09 11.35
CA ASN A 195 19.15 -9.01 11.62
C ASN A 195 18.74 -7.80 10.77
N ILE A 196 18.03 -6.85 11.40
CA ILE A 196 17.50 -5.64 10.75
C ILE A 196 18.62 -4.85 10.06
N GLU A 197 19.86 -4.94 10.56
CA GLU A 197 21.02 -4.33 9.89
C GLU A 197 21.34 -4.98 8.54
N ASP A 198 21.24 -6.31 8.41
CA ASP A 198 21.43 -7.00 7.13
C ASP A 198 20.26 -6.73 6.17
N MET A 199 19.06 -6.43 6.70
CA MET A 199 17.90 -5.98 5.92
C MET A 199 18.12 -4.60 5.30
N LEU A 200 18.73 -3.67 6.05
CA LEU A 200 19.00 -2.30 5.63
C LEU A 200 20.27 -2.17 4.78
N LYS A 201 21.27 -3.05 4.99
CA LYS A 201 22.52 -3.12 4.22
C LYS A 201 22.36 -3.80 2.85
N GLY A 202 21.14 -4.11 2.41
CA GLY A 202 20.86 -4.65 1.08
C GLY A 202 21.32 -6.10 0.85
N LYS A 203 21.70 -6.84 1.89
CA LYS A 203 22.12 -8.26 1.81
C LYS A 203 20.96 -9.24 1.67
N ILE A 204 19.73 -8.73 1.58
CA ILE A 204 18.54 -9.53 1.36
C ILE A 204 18.26 -9.62 -0.12
N SER A 205 17.77 -10.78 -0.53
CA SER A 205 17.36 -11.11 -1.89
C SER A 205 16.68 -9.92 -2.57
N SER A 206 16.96 -9.78 -3.87
CA SER A 206 16.42 -8.78 -4.80
C SER A 206 14.89 -8.55 -4.69
N SER A 207 14.15 -9.50 -4.10
CA SER A 207 12.73 -9.37 -3.76
C SER A 207 12.41 -8.28 -2.73
N LEU A 208 13.22 -8.06 -1.68
CA LEU A 208 12.98 -6.96 -0.72
C LEU A 208 13.39 -5.61 -1.26
N GLN A 209 14.48 -5.57 -2.03
CA GLN A 209 14.91 -4.34 -2.68
C GLN A 209 13.84 -3.86 -3.68
N ASN A 210 13.19 -4.79 -4.39
CA ASN A 210 12.07 -4.47 -5.27
C ASN A 210 10.81 -4.07 -4.48
N PHE A 211 10.51 -4.73 -3.35
CA PHE A 211 9.42 -4.32 -2.46
C PHE A 211 9.60 -2.90 -1.89
N ILE A 212 10.83 -2.55 -1.45
CA ILE A 212 11.18 -1.21 -0.96
C ILE A 212 11.17 -0.18 -2.11
N LYS A 213 11.68 -0.54 -3.31
CA LYS A 213 11.61 0.31 -4.51
C LYS A 213 10.16 0.55 -4.96
N ASP A 214 9.30 -0.46 -4.93
CA ASP A 214 7.89 -0.33 -5.29
C ASP A 214 7.13 0.54 -4.30
N PHE A 215 7.49 0.51 -3.01
CA PHE A 215 7.00 1.45 -1.99
C PHE A 215 7.35 2.91 -2.33
N SER A 216 8.59 3.17 -2.75
CA SER A 216 9.02 4.53 -3.10
C SER A 216 8.30 5.11 -4.33
N ASN A 217 7.79 4.26 -5.22
CA ASN A 217 7.06 4.64 -6.44
C ASN A 217 5.56 4.89 -6.23
N ILE A 218 5.00 4.62 -5.04
CA ILE A 218 3.56 4.81 -4.74
C ILE A 218 3.21 6.29 -4.42
N LYS A 219 4.21 7.19 -4.33
CA LYS A 219 4.00 8.61 -3.98
C LYS A 219 3.48 9.52 -5.11
N LYS A 220 3.05 8.98 -6.25
CA LYS A 220 2.34 9.72 -7.31
C LYS A 220 0.85 9.35 -7.33
N LEU A 221 0.11 9.73 -6.30
CA LEU A 221 -1.33 9.95 -6.42
C LEU A 221 -1.64 11.39 -6.01
N ASP A 222 -2.14 12.11 -7.00
CA ASP A 222 -2.64 13.50 -6.99
C ASP A 222 -3.37 13.91 -5.69
N PRO A 223 -2.98 15.01 -5.03
CA PRO A 223 -3.81 15.69 -4.05
C PRO A 223 -4.66 16.74 -4.76
N SER A 224 -5.70 16.32 -5.47
CA SER A 224 -6.69 17.24 -6.04
C SER A 224 -8.11 16.90 -5.54
N THR A 225 -8.32 17.10 -4.23
CA THR A 225 -9.64 17.44 -3.70
C THR A 225 -9.76 18.96 -3.66
N LYS A 226 -10.39 19.52 -4.69
CA LYS A 226 -11.00 20.85 -4.64
C LYS A 226 -12.13 20.83 -3.61
N THR A 227 -11.96 21.55 -2.51
CA THR A 227 -13.08 22.06 -1.71
C THR A 227 -13.45 23.42 -2.26
N ASN A 228 -14.67 23.55 -2.77
CA ASN A 228 -15.29 24.82 -3.15
C ASN A 228 -15.49 25.68 -1.89
N GLY A 229 -15.10 26.94 -2.00
CA GLY A 229 -15.38 28.02 -1.05
C GLY A 229 -14.94 29.34 -1.67
N GLU A 230 -15.86 30.01 -2.36
CA GLU A 230 -15.86 31.45 -2.66
C GLU A 230 -15.59 32.23 -1.35
N SER A 231 -14.91 33.39 -1.28
CA SER A 231 -14.96 34.54 -2.17
C SER A 231 -13.85 35.57 -1.84
N THR A 232 -13.62 36.47 -2.81
CA THR A 232 -13.08 37.85 -2.73
C THR A 232 -11.59 38.14 -2.44
N GLY A 233 -10.93 38.82 -3.39
CA GLY A 233 -10.04 39.95 -3.07
C GLY A 233 -8.69 40.08 -3.82
N ALA A 234 -8.69 40.88 -4.89
CA ALA A 234 -7.64 41.84 -5.31
C ALA A 234 -6.24 41.40 -5.89
N LYS A 235 -6.09 41.81 -7.16
CA LYS A 235 -4.92 42.19 -8.00
C LYS A 235 -3.57 42.55 -7.32
N SER A 236 -2.44 42.14 -7.94
CA SER A 236 -1.42 42.96 -8.66
C SER A 236 -0.21 42.08 -9.10
N ASN A 237 0.19 42.01 -10.37
CA ASN A 237 1.36 42.68 -11.03
C ASN A 237 2.58 42.96 -10.10
N ASP A 238 3.85 42.77 -10.46
CA ASP A 238 4.55 42.95 -11.74
C ASP A 238 5.96 42.29 -11.72
N ASN A 239 6.56 42.18 -12.91
CA ASN A 239 7.94 41.82 -13.27
C ASN A 239 9.06 42.60 -12.55
N GLY A 240 10.25 41.98 -12.49
CA GLY A 240 11.50 42.73 -12.28
C GLY A 240 12.75 41.87 -12.07
N THR A 241 13.52 41.67 -13.12
CA THR A 241 14.99 41.39 -13.10
C THR A 241 15.59 42.56 -13.92
N PRO A 242 16.73 43.19 -13.56
CA PRO A 242 18.03 42.53 -13.62
C PRO A 242 19.13 42.90 -12.60
N SER A 243 20.00 41.92 -12.43
CA SER A 243 21.38 41.87 -11.94
C SER A 243 22.26 43.13 -12.08
N VAL A 244 23.05 43.47 -11.04
CA VAL A 244 24.45 43.92 -11.15
C VAL A 244 25.26 43.48 -9.91
N SER A 245 26.45 42.99 -10.22
CA SER A 245 27.52 42.35 -9.46
C SER A 245 28.28 43.26 -8.48
N ASN A 246 28.88 42.68 -7.44
CA ASN A 246 30.22 43.11 -7.00
C ASN A 246 31.02 41.92 -6.43
N THR A 247 32.27 41.83 -6.86
CA THR A 247 33.17 40.68 -6.75
C THR A 247 34.33 41.02 -5.83
N GLN A 248 34.69 40.18 -4.85
CA GLN A 248 36.10 40.01 -4.49
C GLN A 248 36.44 38.67 -3.80
N SER A 249 37.33 37.94 -4.47
CA SER A 249 38.36 37.00 -4.01
C SER A 249 38.01 35.73 -3.22
N SER A 250 37.81 34.67 -4.01
CA SER A 250 38.65 33.46 -4.05
C SER A 250 38.78 32.59 -2.79
N SER A 251 37.73 31.80 -2.56
CA SER A 251 37.89 30.35 -2.67
C SER A 251 36.80 29.88 -3.62
N SER A 252 37.13 29.00 -4.57
CA SER A 252 36.24 28.52 -5.63
C SER A 252 35.10 27.68 -5.05
N LYS A 253 34.09 28.34 -4.46
CA LYS A 253 32.83 27.72 -4.08
C LYS A 253 32.03 27.49 -5.35
N THR A 254 32.16 26.30 -5.91
CA THR A 254 31.21 25.83 -6.91
C THR A 254 29.83 25.86 -6.23
N PRO A 255 28.85 26.62 -6.75
CA PRO A 255 27.51 26.58 -6.20
C PRO A 255 27.00 25.15 -6.29
N VAL A 256 26.49 24.65 -5.17
CA VAL A 256 25.75 23.39 -5.11
C VAL A 256 24.69 23.44 -6.22
N SER A 257 24.64 22.41 -7.09
CA SER A 257 23.70 22.39 -8.21
C SER A 257 22.28 22.68 -7.72
N GLN A 258 21.45 23.37 -8.53
CA GLN A 258 20.08 23.72 -8.14
C GLN A 258 19.28 22.50 -7.66
N GLU A 259 19.55 21.33 -8.24
CA GLU A 259 18.98 20.04 -7.84
C GLU A 259 19.40 19.63 -6.42
N ARG A 260 20.67 19.78 -6.06
CA ARG A 260 21.18 19.45 -4.72
C ARG A 260 20.67 20.46 -3.68
N GLN A 261 20.52 21.74 -4.03
CA GLN A 261 19.91 22.73 -3.14
C GLN A 261 18.43 22.42 -2.86
N GLN A 262 17.68 21.97 -3.88
CA GLN A 262 16.30 21.53 -3.72
C GLN A 262 16.18 20.26 -2.86
N ALA A 263 17.10 19.30 -3.03
CA ALA A 263 17.16 18.09 -2.20
C ALA A 263 17.44 18.42 -0.72
N LEU A 264 18.39 19.32 -0.44
CA LEU A 264 18.70 19.77 0.94
C LEU A 264 17.52 20.52 1.59
N ASN A 265 16.78 21.31 0.81
CA ASN A 265 15.58 22.00 1.32
C ASN A 265 14.44 21.01 1.64
N ARG A 266 14.23 20.00 0.80
CA ARG A 266 13.25 18.92 1.06
C ARG A 266 13.64 18.10 2.28
N LEU A 267 14.93 17.80 2.41
CA LEU A 267 15.48 17.07 3.54
C LEU A 267 15.31 17.84 4.85
N SER A 268 15.62 19.14 4.86
CA SER A 268 15.42 20.02 6.02
C SER A 268 13.94 20.09 6.41
N SER A 269 13.03 20.21 5.44
CA SER A 269 11.58 20.19 5.70
C SER A 269 11.09 18.85 6.26
N GLY A 270 11.55 17.73 5.71
CA GLY A 270 11.21 16.39 6.19
C GLY A 270 11.74 16.10 7.59
N LEU A 271 12.95 16.58 7.91
CA LEU A 271 13.50 16.47 9.26
C LEU A 271 12.74 17.34 10.27
N ASN A 272 12.29 18.54 9.88
CA ASN A 272 11.43 19.35 10.74
C ASN A 272 10.09 18.66 11.04
N ALA A 273 9.48 18.01 10.04
CA ALA A 273 8.27 17.22 10.24
C ALA A 273 8.52 15.98 11.12
N ALA A 274 9.68 15.33 10.96
CA ALA A 274 10.10 14.24 11.84
C ALA A 274 10.28 14.71 13.30
N SER A 275 10.81 15.92 13.51
CA SER A 275 10.98 16.52 14.84
C SER A 275 9.64 16.69 15.57
N GLY A 276 8.58 17.05 14.84
CA GLY A 276 7.22 17.15 15.37
C GLY A 276 6.51 15.80 15.59
N ALA A 277 7.05 14.71 15.03
CA ALA A 277 6.46 13.36 15.12
C ALA A 277 7.12 12.47 16.19
N VAL A 278 8.23 12.90 16.77
CA VAL A 278 8.92 12.19 17.86
C VAL A 278 8.46 12.68 19.23
N SER A 279 8.50 11.80 20.22
CA SER A 279 7.86 12.03 21.53
C SER A 279 8.83 12.37 22.66
N THR A 280 10.14 12.30 22.41
CA THR A 280 11.17 12.49 23.44
C THR A 280 12.17 13.59 23.08
N GLY A 281 12.68 14.30 24.09
CA GLY A 281 13.70 15.33 23.91
C GLY A 281 15.01 14.80 23.34
N GLY A 282 15.37 13.54 23.63
CA GLY A 282 16.53 12.87 23.03
C GLY A 282 16.40 12.70 21.52
N GLN A 283 15.25 12.25 21.04
CA GLN A 283 14.99 12.10 19.60
C GLN A 283 14.99 13.47 18.89
N GLN A 284 14.41 14.49 19.51
CA GLN A 284 14.40 15.86 18.97
C GLN A 284 15.80 16.46 18.89
N ALA A 285 16.68 16.16 19.84
CA ALA A 285 18.08 16.61 19.82
C ALA A 285 18.85 16.01 18.64
N VAL A 286 18.66 14.72 18.35
CA VAL A 286 19.29 14.07 17.19
C VAL A 286 18.78 14.66 15.88
N ILE A 287 17.46 14.88 15.76
CA ILE A 287 16.87 15.50 14.55
C ILE A 287 17.37 16.94 14.36
N SER A 288 17.49 17.70 15.45
CA SER A 288 17.99 19.08 15.39
C SER A 288 19.45 19.16 14.91
N GLN A 289 20.29 18.20 15.32
CA GLN A 289 21.66 18.08 14.82
C GLN A 289 21.66 17.73 13.32
N LEU A 290 20.81 16.81 12.88
CA LEU A 290 20.66 16.48 11.47
C LEU A 290 20.19 17.69 10.64
N ILE A 291 19.24 18.49 11.14
CA ILE A 291 18.79 19.73 10.48
C ILE A 291 19.95 20.73 10.36
N SER A 292 20.74 20.89 11.42
CA SER A 292 21.91 21.78 11.42
C SER A 292 22.94 21.37 10.35
N ILE A 293 23.26 20.08 10.28
CA ILE A 293 24.20 19.53 9.29
C ILE A 293 23.67 19.73 7.87
N VAL A 294 22.39 19.43 7.63
CA VAL A 294 21.76 19.61 6.31
C VAL A 294 21.74 21.08 5.89
N ASN A 295 21.54 22.01 6.83
CA ASN A 295 21.62 23.44 6.55
C ASN A 295 23.05 23.90 6.27
N ASN A 296 24.05 23.35 6.96
CA ASN A 296 25.46 23.65 6.71
C ASN A 296 25.97 23.05 5.40
N MET A 297 25.42 21.91 4.95
CA MET A 297 25.72 21.29 3.65
C MET A 297 25.24 22.11 2.44
N LYS A 298 24.48 23.18 2.66
CA LYS A 298 24.19 24.19 1.62
C LYS A 298 25.45 24.98 1.25
N ASP A 299 26.45 25.00 2.13
CA ASP A 299 27.80 25.45 1.80
C ASP A 299 28.60 24.30 1.18
N SER A 300 29.11 24.48 -0.05
CA SER A 300 29.83 23.43 -0.77
C SER A 300 31.17 23.04 -0.13
N SER A 301 31.71 23.88 0.75
CA SER A 301 32.93 23.59 1.52
C SER A 301 32.70 22.86 2.84
N TYR A 302 31.44 22.63 3.23
CA TYR A 302 31.13 21.97 4.49
C TYR A 302 31.36 20.45 4.39
N ASN A 303 32.19 19.91 5.29
CA ASN A 303 32.44 18.48 5.40
C ASN A 303 31.48 17.84 6.43
N PRO A 304 30.44 17.10 5.98
CA PRO A 304 29.49 16.46 6.89
C PRO A 304 30.12 15.38 7.77
N SER A 305 31.24 14.78 7.34
CA SER A 305 31.92 13.72 8.09
C SER A 305 32.57 14.21 9.39
N SER A 306 32.78 15.51 9.53
CA SER A 306 33.23 16.11 10.80
C SER A 306 32.14 16.12 11.89
N ALA A 307 30.86 15.98 11.51
CA ALA A 307 29.71 16.01 12.41
C ALA A 307 29.05 14.63 12.62
N GLU A 308 29.49 13.60 11.90
CA GLU A 308 29.05 12.21 12.07
C GLU A 308 29.21 11.72 13.51
N GLY A 309 30.35 12.01 14.14
CA GLY A 309 30.66 11.57 15.49
C GLY A 309 29.72 12.13 16.56
N SER A 310 29.26 13.38 16.41
CA SER A 310 28.37 14.03 17.38
C SER A 310 26.93 13.54 17.24
N VAL A 311 26.45 13.31 16.01
CA VAL A 311 25.14 12.70 15.74
C VAL A 311 25.10 11.27 16.23
N ARG A 312 26.15 10.49 15.97
CA ARG A 312 26.27 9.11 16.43
C ARG A 312 26.27 9.02 17.96
N ALA A 313 27.04 9.88 18.63
CA ALA A 313 27.06 9.93 20.09
C ALA A 313 25.70 10.34 20.69
N ALA A 314 24.96 11.23 20.05
CA ALA A 314 23.60 11.61 20.47
C ALA A 314 22.59 10.47 20.22
N TYR A 315 22.73 9.78 19.09
CA TYR A 315 21.92 8.63 18.72
C TYR A 315 22.15 7.43 19.65
N ASP A 316 23.41 7.14 20.01
CA ASP A 316 23.78 6.00 20.83
C ASP A 316 23.21 6.08 22.25
N LYS A 317 22.98 7.30 22.76
CA LYS A 317 22.34 7.58 24.06
C LYS A 317 20.84 7.30 24.10
N LEU A 318 20.19 7.10 22.95
CA LEU A 318 18.76 6.78 22.89
C LEU A 318 18.50 5.31 23.28
N SER A 319 17.37 5.06 23.95
CA SER A 319 16.88 3.71 24.19
C SER A 319 16.54 2.99 22.89
N ALA A 320 16.32 1.67 22.93
CA ALA A 320 15.93 0.91 21.75
C ALA A 320 14.59 1.40 21.16
N GLU A 321 13.64 1.75 22.04
CA GLU A 321 12.34 2.31 21.69
C GLU A 321 12.47 3.72 21.09
N GLU A 322 13.32 4.57 21.67
CA GLU A 322 13.57 5.91 21.17
C GLU A 322 14.27 5.88 19.81
N LYS A 323 15.22 4.96 19.63
CA LYS A 323 15.88 4.70 18.34
C LYS A 323 14.88 4.27 17.29
N ALA A 324 13.93 3.40 17.63
CA ALA A 324 12.88 2.94 16.72
C ALA A 324 11.90 4.07 16.35
N GLY A 325 11.45 4.86 17.33
CA GLY A 325 10.55 5.99 17.11
C GLY A 325 11.19 7.08 16.23
N LEU A 326 12.47 7.39 16.48
CA LEU A 326 13.23 8.34 15.66
C LEU A 326 13.35 7.87 14.21
N ARG A 327 13.68 6.59 14.00
CA ARG A 327 13.78 6.01 12.66
C ARG A 327 12.44 6.07 11.92
N SER A 328 11.36 5.72 12.61
CA SER A 328 10.00 5.78 12.04
C SER A 328 9.63 7.19 11.62
N ALA A 329 9.87 8.17 12.49
CA ALA A 329 9.60 9.58 12.21
C ALA A 329 10.42 10.10 11.02
N VAL A 330 11.71 9.77 10.93
CA VAL A 330 12.55 10.17 9.80
C VAL A 330 12.10 9.48 8.51
N LEU A 331 11.82 8.18 8.51
CA LEU A 331 11.38 7.44 7.33
C LEU A 331 10.00 7.86 6.81
N SER A 332 9.09 8.25 7.70
CA SER A 332 7.75 8.70 7.33
C SER A 332 7.73 10.11 6.75
N ASN A 333 8.73 10.95 7.07
CA ASN A 333 8.72 12.37 6.76
C ASN A 333 9.84 12.80 5.79
N VAL A 334 10.93 12.04 5.66
CA VAL A 334 12.02 12.29 4.73
C VAL A 334 11.86 11.44 3.47
N ASN A 335 12.00 12.06 2.29
CA ASN A 335 11.87 11.37 1.02
C ASN A 335 13.05 10.43 0.75
N SER A 336 12.79 9.25 0.17
CA SER A 336 13.80 8.20 -0.05
C SER A 336 14.89 8.60 -1.05
N SER A 337 14.61 9.52 -1.97
CA SER A 337 15.60 10.12 -2.87
C SER A 337 16.62 10.99 -2.14
N ASP A 338 16.22 11.57 -1.00
CA ASP A 338 17.00 12.55 -0.25
C ASP A 338 17.71 11.87 0.95
N ALA A 339 17.25 10.68 1.34
CA ALA A 339 17.82 9.82 2.37
C ALA A 339 19.24 9.33 2.04
N GLY A 340 19.64 9.28 0.77
CA GLY A 340 21.03 9.01 0.36
C GLY A 340 22.02 10.06 0.90
N THR A 341 21.55 11.28 1.15
CA THR A 341 22.34 12.35 1.77
C THR A 341 22.47 12.16 3.28
N LEU A 342 21.53 11.46 3.92
CA LEU A 342 21.61 11.11 5.34
C LEU A 342 22.57 9.95 5.62
N GLY A 343 22.74 9.01 4.67
CA GLY A 343 23.77 7.96 4.76
C GLY A 343 25.17 8.55 4.88
N ILE A 344 25.46 9.55 4.05
CA ILE A 344 26.71 10.32 4.07
C ILE A 344 26.93 11.06 5.41
N ILE A 345 25.86 11.47 6.10
CA ILE A 345 25.92 12.20 7.38
C ILE A 345 26.03 11.26 8.59
N MET A 346 25.72 9.98 8.42
CA MET A 346 25.79 8.96 9.49
C MET A 346 26.99 8.00 9.32
N GLY A 347 27.90 8.29 8.39
CA GLY A 347 29.10 7.51 8.16
C GLY A 347 28.85 6.11 7.56
N ASN A 348 27.88 5.99 6.65
CA ASN A 348 27.63 4.79 5.83
C ASN A 348 27.23 5.13 4.40
#